data_AF-A0A936LR57-F1
#
_entry.id   AF-A0A936LR57-F1
#
_cell.length_a   1.000
_cell.length_b   1.000
_cell.length_c   1.000
_cell.angle_alpha   90.00
_cell.angle_beta   90.00
_cell.angle_gamma   90.00
#
_symmetry.space_group_name_H-M   'P 1'
#
loop_
_entity.id
_entity.type
_entity.pdbx_description
1 polymer ?
#
loop_
_entity_poly.entity_id
_entity_poly.type
_entity_poly.pdbx_seq_one_letter_code
_entity_poly.pdbx_strand_id
1 'polypeptide(L)'
;MDPRTFPLLLAVTCAAITANAQYEGDNTRYRTISFEELPAALAKSPKALILDVRTPGEYSDTSHWASLNIGHLKGAKNIDHREVGKRLSELPDHDRPIYLYCSHSQRSRRVGNMLIDSGYTNVINVNGGMSRYWNELDRLSMMDGLIERSAGYGIINAQRLCDMRTSRPVFLLDVRADSLVAPGKKPEWVSAYGAVKGATHIPIERLKEAEPQLPRDRPIVVVGAYTADAAKAASALVAQGFKEVHVLFNGLEGMIDVSDAHCSCKKDIWSSDAPYSAMGLDRLDTVALLSGEQVMIDIRPKEEYDGTAKDAWMNTGRFRQAKHIPASEMRERIASSGITKNIPLVLIGRGLDEELFNTARILTDLGYEAVTILTTGLWGVRWEAHNLPGRSAWDAWVMPPVPSPSP
;
A
#
# COMPACT_ATOMS: atom_id res chain seq x y z
N MET A 1 -4.16 -12.74 -66.56
CA MET A 1 -3.85 -13.87 -65.66
C MET A 1 -3.16 -13.26 -64.44
N ASP A 2 -3.89 -12.48 -63.65
CA ASP A 2 -4.75 -12.78 -62.48
C ASP A 2 -3.97 -12.94 -61.15
N PRO A 3 -4.01 -11.92 -60.26
CA PRO A 3 -3.52 -11.97 -58.89
C PRO A 3 -4.67 -12.33 -57.94
N ARG A 4 -4.95 -13.63 -57.77
CA ARG A 4 -5.88 -14.14 -56.75
C ARG A 4 -5.40 -15.50 -56.25
N THR A 5 -4.89 -15.57 -55.03
CA THR A 5 -5.25 -16.56 -53.97
C THR A 5 -4.19 -16.56 -52.84
N PHE A 6 -4.50 -15.81 -51.79
CA PHE A 6 -4.05 -16.02 -50.39
C PHE A 6 -4.78 -17.27 -49.81
N PRO A 7 -4.29 -17.94 -48.74
CA PRO A 7 -4.44 -17.45 -47.35
C PRO A 7 -3.16 -17.68 -46.49
N LEU A 8 -2.68 -16.79 -45.62
CA LEU A 8 -3.28 -16.06 -44.49
C LEU A 8 -3.94 -16.98 -43.48
N LEU A 9 -3.15 -17.55 -42.56
CA LEU A 9 -3.61 -17.89 -41.21
C LEU A 9 -2.41 -18.22 -40.30
N LEU A 10 -1.65 -17.18 -39.94
CA LEU A 10 -0.95 -17.18 -38.66
C LEU A 10 -1.93 -16.55 -37.66
N ALA A 11 -2.86 -17.38 -37.17
CA ALA A 11 -3.60 -17.05 -35.97
C ALA A 11 -2.63 -17.15 -34.80
N VAL A 12 -1.86 -16.09 -34.57
CA VAL A 12 -1.39 -15.78 -33.22
C VAL A 12 -2.65 -15.44 -32.45
N THR A 13 -3.25 -16.45 -31.83
CA THR A 13 -4.22 -16.22 -30.77
C THR A 13 -3.48 -15.47 -29.68
N CYS A 14 -3.66 -14.14 -29.69
CA CYS A 14 -3.59 -13.34 -28.49
C CYS A 14 -4.54 -14.02 -27.51
N ALA A 15 -4.01 -14.86 -26.62
CA ALA A 15 -4.76 -15.33 -25.47
C ALA A 15 -5.09 -14.06 -24.68
N ALA A 16 -6.31 -13.57 -24.90
CA ALA A 16 -6.92 -12.60 -24.02
C ALA A 16 -6.88 -13.24 -22.64
N ILE A 17 -5.99 -12.72 -21.79
CA ILE A 17 -5.95 -13.08 -20.38
C ILE A 17 -7.32 -12.65 -19.85
N THR A 18 -8.20 -13.62 -19.68
CA THR A 18 -9.44 -13.41 -18.96
C THR A 18 -9.04 -12.90 -17.58
N ALA A 19 -9.54 -11.73 -17.23
CA ALA A 19 -9.44 -11.17 -15.90
C ALA A 19 -10.32 -12.00 -14.95
N ASN A 20 -9.92 -13.25 -14.71
CA ASN A 20 -10.37 -13.98 -13.54
C ASN A 20 -9.89 -13.23 -12.31
N ALA A 21 -10.75 -13.19 -11.28
CA ALA A 21 -10.59 -12.41 -10.05
C ALA A 21 -9.11 -12.32 -9.66
N GLN A 22 -8.59 -11.10 -9.55
CA GLN A 22 -7.17 -10.71 -9.43
C GLN A 22 -6.35 -11.48 -8.35
N TYR A 23 -6.99 -12.35 -7.57
CA TYR A 23 -6.41 -13.06 -6.44
C TYR A 23 -6.60 -14.58 -6.45
N GLU A 24 -7.55 -15.14 -7.23
CA GLU A 24 -7.85 -16.59 -7.19
C GLU A 24 -6.76 -17.42 -7.89
N GLY A 25 -6.16 -16.86 -8.95
CA GLY A 25 -5.02 -17.46 -9.65
C GLY A 25 -3.64 -17.06 -9.10
N ASP A 26 -3.59 -16.07 -8.21
CA ASP A 26 -2.34 -15.58 -7.65
C ASP A 26 -1.72 -16.63 -6.73
N ASN A 27 -0.39 -16.80 -6.83
CA ASN A 27 0.39 -17.68 -5.94
C ASN A 27 0.02 -19.18 -5.99
N THR A 28 -0.73 -19.65 -7.01
CA THR A 28 -1.13 -21.07 -7.12
C THR A 28 -0.14 -21.94 -7.91
N ARG A 29 0.61 -21.32 -8.85
CA ARG A 29 1.53 -22.02 -9.77
C ARG A 29 2.96 -22.15 -9.25
N TYR A 30 3.28 -21.46 -8.16
CA TYR A 30 4.60 -21.42 -7.54
C TYR A 30 4.45 -21.22 -6.04
N ARG A 31 5.50 -21.57 -5.30
CA ARG A 31 5.52 -21.36 -3.85
C ARG A 31 5.54 -19.87 -3.54
N THR A 32 4.84 -19.46 -2.50
CA THR A 32 4.88 -18.10 -1.98
C THR A 32 5.27 -18.15 -0.50
N ILE A 33 6.10 -17.21 -0.07
CA ILE A 33 6.51 -17.06 1.33
C ILE A 33 6.33 -15.62 1.79
N SER A 34 6.21 -15.44 3.10
CA SER A 34 6.17 -14.13 3.73
C SER A 34 7.58 -13.57 4.02
N PHE A 35 7.67 -12.30 4.41
CA PHE A 35 8.95 -11.71 4.83
C PHE A 35 9.48 -12.35 6.13
N GLU A 36 8.61 -12.78 7.02
CA GLU A 36 8.97 -13.50 8.26
C GLU A 36 9.70 -14.82 7.96
N GLU A 37 9.30 -15.51 6.90
CA GLU A 37 9.87 -16.80 6.51
C GLU A 37 11.18 -16.65 5.71
N LEU A 38 11.40 -15.49 5.10
CA LEU A 38 12.47 -15.27 4.13
C LEU A 38 13.88 -15.54 4.68
N PRO A 39 14.29 -15.06 5.88
CA PRO A 39 15.64 -15.33 6.40
C PRO A 39 15.92 -16.83 6.52
N ALA A 40 14.98 -17.59 7.09
CA ALA A 40 15.12 -19.03 7.26
C ALA A 40 15.10 -19.78 5.92
N ALA A 41 14.31 -19.29 4.96
CA ALA A 41 14.25 -19.87 3.61
C ALA A 41 15.57 -19.66 2.85
N LEU A 42 16.17 -18.47 2.92
CA LEU A 42 17.46 -18.15 2.32
C LEU A 42 18.61 -18.92 2.97
N ALA A 43 18.60 -19.07 4.30
CA ALA A 43 19.61 -19.85 5.02
C ALA A 43 19.64 -21.33 4.58
N LYS A 44 18.47 -21.90 4.26
CA LYS A 44 18.35 -23.28 3.72
C LYS A 44 18.73 -23.37 2.24
N SER A 45 18.83 -22.25 1.54
CA SER A 45 19.07 -22.17 0.10
C SER A 45 20.24 -21.23 -0.20
N PRO A 46 21.47 -21.51 0.27
CA PRO A 46 22.60 -20.57 0.17
C PRO A 46 23.05 -20.29 -1.27
N LYS A 47 22.63 -21.14 -2.22
CA LYS A 47 22.84 -20.92 -3.65
C LYS A 47 21.64 -20.26 -4.33
N ALA A 48 20.55 -19.91 -3.66
CA ALA A 48 19.40 -19.34 -4.33
C ALA A 48 19.73 -18.01 -5.04
N LEU A 49 19.02 -17.72 -6.12
CA LEU A 49 18.99 -16.37 -6.68
C LEU A 49 17.92 -15.57 -5.96
N ILE A 50 18.27 -14.39 -5.44
CA ILE A 50 17.27 -13.38 -5.06
C ILE A 50 17.14 -12.44 -6.26
N LEU A 51 15.94 -12.33 -6.82
CA LEU A 51 15.65 -11.56 -8.03
C LEU A 51 14.74 -10.37 -7.70
N ASP A 52 15.30 -9.17 -7.78
CA ASP A 52 14.56 -7.92 -7.72
C ASP A 52 14.07 -7.55 -9.12
N VAL A 53 12.76 -7.59 -9.34
CA VAL A 53 12.16 -7.29 -10.65
C VAL A 53 11.69 -5.84 -10.80
N ARG A 54 12.10 -4.96 -9.88
CA ARG A 54 11.85 -3.51 -9.96
C ARG A 54 12.76 -2.86 -11.00
N THR A 55 12.51 -1.58 -11.27
CA THR A 55 13.39 -0.79 -12.12
C THR A 55 14.79 -0.64 -11.48
N PRO A 56 15.85 -0.42 -12.26
CA PRO A 56 17.19 -0.16 -11.72
C PRO A 56 17.24 1.03 -10.75
N GLY A 57 16.41 2.05 -10.98
CA GLY A 57 16.30 3.21 -10.09
C GLY A 57 15.73 2.84 -8.72
N GLU A 58 14.67 2.03 -8.66
CA GLU A 58 14.12 1.53 -7.40
C GLU A 58 15.11 0.66 -6.63
N TYR A 59 15.87 -0.19 -7.33
CA TYR A 59 16.88 -1.05 -6.70
C TYR A 59 18.05 -0.24 -6.11
N SER A 60 18.53 0.77 -6.84
CA SER A 60 19.68 1.59 -6.47
C SER A 60 19.35 2.85 -5.64
N ASP A 61 18.10 2.99 -5.18
CA ASP A 61 17.58 4.20 -4.52
C ASP A 61 17.78 5.50 -5.33
N THR A 62 17.75 5.41 -6.67
CA THR A 62 17.88 6.56 -7.59
C THR A 62 16.63 6.78 -8.46
N SER A 63 15.50 6.16 -8.09
CA SER A 63 14.23 6.35 -8.78
C SER A 63 13.84 7.83 -8.81
N HIS A 64 13.30 8.27 -9.94
CA HIS A 64 12.64 9.57 -10.06
C HIS A 64 11.49 9.71 -9.04
N TRP A 65 10.85 8.60 -8.71
CA TRP A 65 9.82 8.53 -7.68
C TRP A 65 10.49 8.23 -6.33
N ALA A 66 10.77 9.29 -5.56
CA ALA A 66 11.49 9.18 -4.28
C ALA A 66 10.83 8.24 -3.27
N SER A 67 9.50 8.07 -3.33
CA SER A 67 8.76 7.09 -2.52
C SER A 67 9.11 5.64 -2.79
N LEU A 68 9.78 5.34 -3.92
CA LEU A 68 10.22 3.99 -4.27
C LEU A 68 11.70 3.71 -3.94
N ASN A 69 12.42 4.69 -3.40
CA ASN A 69 13.82 4.55 -2.96
C ASN A 69 13.89 3.98 -1.53
N ILE A 70 13.46 2.71 -1.46
CA ILE A 70 13.16 1.99 -0.21
C ILE A 70 14.11 0.81 0.02
N GLY A 71 15.30 0.83 -0.58
CA GLY A 71 16.26 -0.26 -0.48
C GLY A 71 15.89 -1.49 -1.28
N HIS A 72 16.72 -2.53 -1.15
CA HIS A 72 16.58 -3.84 -1.77
C HIS A 72 17.10 -4.95 -0.84
N LEU A 73 16.82 -6.22 -1.17
CA LEU A 73 17.37 -7.35 -0.44
C LEU A 73 18.85 -7.53 -0.76
N LYS A 74 19.67 -7.71 0.27
CA LYS A 74 21.11 -7.93 0.18
C LYS A 74 21.44 -9.08 -0.77
N GLY A 75 22.36 -8.82 -1.70
CA GLY A 75 22.79 -9.81 -2.69
C GLY A 75 21.77 -10.13 -3.77
N ALA A 76 20.66 -9.36 -3.87
CA ALA A 76 19.71 -9.52 -4.96
C ALA A 76 20.30 -9.08 -6.30
N LYS A 77 20.00 -9.83 -7.37
CA LYS A 77 20.22 -9.42 -8.75
C LYS A 77 19.03 -8.60 -9.23
N ASN A 78 19.26 -7.45 -9.84
CA ASN A 78 18.20 -6.66 -10.45
C ASN A 78 18.04 -6.95 -11.94
N ILE A 79 16.84 -7.37 -12.34
CA ILE A 79 16.41 -7.43 -13.74
C ILE A 79 14.98 -6.90 -13.79
N ASP A 80 14.77 -5.74 -14.39
CA ASP A 80 13.44 -5.16 -14.56
C ASP A 80 12.46 -6.18 -15.16
N HIS A 81 11.26 -6.30 -14.58
CA HIS A 81 10.22 -7.23 -15.01
C HIS A 81 9.95 -7.24 -16.52
N ARG A 82 10.16 -6.11 -17.22
CA ARG A 82 9.97 -5.97 -18.67
C ARG A 82 11.04 -6.68 -19.50
N GLU A 83 12.20 -6.94 -18.89
CA GLU A 83 13.39 -7.46 -19.55
C GLU A 83 13.70 -8.91 -19.16
N VAL A 84 13.09 -9.46 -18.10
CA VAL A 84 13.38 -10.81 -17.60
C VAL A 84 13.22 -11.87 -18.71
N GLY A 85 12.16 -11.81 -19.51
CA GLY A 85 11.93 -12.77 -20.59
C GLY A 85 13.01 -12.77 -21.69
N LYS A 86 13.67 -11.63 -21.92
CA LYS A 86 14.80 -11.51 -22.87
C LYS A 86 16.13 -11.90 -22.25
N ARG A 87 16.19 -11.93 -20.92
CA ARG A 87 17.39 -12.15 -20.10
C ARG A 87 17.30 -13.46 -19.31
N LEU A 88 16.56 -14.45 -19.81
CA LEU A 88 16.46 -15.77 -19.16
C LEU A 88 17.82 -16.48 -19.08
N SER A 89 18.71 -16.25 -20.05
CA SER A 89 20.08 -16.79 -20.04
C SER A 89 20.96 -16.27 -18.89
N GLU A 90 20.52 -15.23 -18.20
CA GLU A 90 21.20 -14.64 -17.05
C GLU A 90 20.73 -15.20 -15.70
N LEU A 91 19.69 -16.03 -15.72
CA LEU A 91 19.13 -16.71 -14.56
C LEU A 91 19.81 -18.08 -14.40
N PRO A 92 19.75 -18.68 -13.19
CA PRO A 92 20.32 -20.00 -12.97
C PRO A 92 19.56 -21.11 -13.70
N ASP A 93 20.09 -22.33 -13.62
CA ASP A 93 19.40 -23.55 -14.05
C ASP A 93 17.96 -23.63 -13.48
N HIS A 94 17.06 -24.24 -14.25
CA HIS A 94 15.61 -24.19 -14.02
C HIS A 94 15.14 -24.75 -12.67
N ASP A 95 15.91 -25.63 -12.04
CA ASP A 95 15.62 -26.27 -10.75
C ASP A 95 16.21 -25.51 -9.54
N ARG A 96 17.11 -24.55 -9.79
CA ARG A 96 17.74 -23.75 -8.74
C ARG A 96 16.73 -22.73 -8.18
N PRO A 97 16.62 -22.59 -6.84
CA PRO A 97 15.63 -21.69 -6.25
C PRO A 97 15.81 -20.24 -6.69
N ILE A 98 14.71 -19.59 -7.09
CA ILE A 98 14.64 -18.16 -7.39
C ILE A 98 13.61 -17.50 -6.48
N TYR A 99 14.06 -16.63 -5.56
CA TYR A 99 13.22 -15.79 -4.71
C TYR A 99 12.95 -14.47 -5.42
N LEU A 100 11.72 -14.26 -5.89
CA LEU A 100 11.30 -13.06 -6.61
C LEU A 100 10.66 -12.08 -5.65
N TYR A 101 10.95 -10.80 -5.82
CA TYR A 101 10.16 -9.75 -5.19
C TYR A 101 10.11 -8.50 -6.05
N CYS A 102 9.18 -7.61 -5.73
CA CYS A 102 9.18 -6.25 -6.24
C CYS A 102 8.73 -5.28 -5.13
N SER A 103 8.16 -4.13 -5.49
CA SER A 103 7.69 -3.16 -4.50
C SER A 103 6.46 -3.64 -3.72
N HIS A 104 5.45 -4.23 -4.38
CA HIS A 104 4.14 -4.62 -3.80
C HIS A 104 3.64 -6.00 -4.29
N SER A 105 4.57 -6.89 -4.64
CA SER A 105 4.34 -8.23 -5.24
C SER A 105 3.59 -8.33 -6.57
N GLN A 106 3.03 -7.25 -7.13
CA GLN A 106 2.31 -7.30 -8.42
C GLN A 106 3.21 -7.71 -9.61
N ARG A 107 4.37 -7.07 -9.75
CA ARG A 107 5.32 -7.37 -10.84
C ARG A 107 6.00 -8.73 -10.67
N SER A 108 6.30 -9.14 -9.42
CA SER A 108 6.99 -10.40 -9.15
C SER A 108 6.09 -11.59 -9.44
N ARG A 109 4.78 -11.49 -9.21
CA ARG A 109 3.81 -12.53 -9.59
C ARG A 109 3.75 -12.76 -11.10
N ARG A 110 3.76 -11.68 -11.89
CA ARG A 110 3.80 -11.74 -13.36
C ARG A 110 5.08 -12.43 -13.85
N VAL A 111 6.23 -12.04 -13.29
CA VAL A 111 7.50 -12.68 -13.59
C VAL A 111 7.51 -14.14 -13.15
N GLY A 112 6.93 -14.46 -11.99
CA GLY A 112 6.82 -15.84 -11.51
C GLY A 112 6.08 -16.74 -12.48
N ASN A 113 4.91 -16.29 -12.98
CA ASN A 113 4.17 -17.02 -14.00
C ASN A 113 5.00 -17.21 -15.28
N MET A 114 5.65 -16.15 -15.76
CA MET A 114 6.51 -16.21 -16.94
C MET A 114 7.68 -17.20 -16.76
N LEU A 115 8.29 -17.26 -15.57
CA LEU A 115 9.35 -18.23 -15.28
C LEU A 115 8.83 -19.66 -15.26
N ILE A 116 7.66 -19.91 -14.65
CA ILE A 116 7.00 -21.23 -14.73
C ILE A 116 6.72 -21.60 -16.20
N ASP A 117 6.18 -20.67 -16.99
CA ASP A 117 5.91 -20.88 -18.42
C ASP A 117 7.19 -21.13 -19.24
N SER A 118 8.34 -20.63 -18.75
CA SER A 118 9.67 -20.83 -19.34
C SER A 118 10.37 -22.11 -18.84
N GLY A 119 9.70 -22.92 -18.01
CA GLY A 119 10.20 -24.21 -17.54
C GLY A 119 10.99 -24.18 -16.24
N TYR A 120 11.02 -23.06 -15.52
CA TYR A 120 11.58 -23.01 -14.16
C TYR A 120 10.66 -23.77 -13.20
N THR A 121 11.23 -24.62 -12.36
CA THR A 121 10.47 -25.50 -11.46
C THR A 121 10.54 -25.07 -10.00
N ASN A 122 11.45 -24.16 -9.66
CA ASN A 122 11.71 -23.72 -8.28
C ASN A 122 11.62 -22.20 -8.12
N VAL A 123 10.45 -21.68 -8.46
CA VAL A 123 10.10 -20.26 -8.35
C VAL A 123 9.45 -20.01 -6.99
N ILE A 124 9.91 -19.00 -6.25
CA ILE A 124 9.37 -18.60 -4.95
C ILE A 124 9.08 -17.10 -4.94
N ASN A 125 7.80 -16.70 -4.84
CA ASN A 125 7.45 -15.29 -4.69
C ASN A 125 7.53 -14.87 -3.21
N VAL A 126 8.19 -13.75 -2.92
CA VAL A 126 8.17 -13.10 -1.60
C VAL A 126 7.01 -12.11 -1.55
N ASN A 127 6.04 -12.39 -0.68
CA ASN A 127 4.77 -11.69 -0.67
C ASN A 127 4.81 -10.38 0.13
N GLY A 128 4.08 -9.37 -0.34
CA GLY A 128 4.09 -8.00 0.19
C GLY A 128 5.08 -7.08 -0.51
N GLY A 129 6.21 -7.60 -0.98
CA GLY A 129 7.28 -6.78 -1.56
C GLY A 129 7.93 -5.83 -0.54
N MET A 130 8.83 -4.97 -1.02
CA MET A 130 9.61 -4.08 -0.16
C MET A 130 8.78 -3.10 0.67
N SER A 131 7.58 -2.70 0.22
CA SER A 131 6.74 -1.76 1.00
C SER A 131 6.24 -2.37 2.30
N ARG A 132 5.94 -3.68 2.32
CA ARG A 132 5.52 -4.39 3.54
C ARG A 132 6.58 -4.33 4.63
N TYR A 133 7.85 -4.50 4.27
CA TYR A 133 8.96 -4.38 5.22
C TYR A 133 8.94 -3.02 5.95
N TRP A 134 8.72 -1.93 5.23
CA TRP A 134 8.69 -0.59 5.84
C TRP A 134 7.41 -0.29 6.60
N ASN A 135 6.27 -0.81 6.17
CA ASN A 135 5.01 -0.68 6.93
C ASN A 135 5.10 -1.40 8.27
N GLU A 136 5.69 -2.60 8.29
CA GLU A 136 5.76 -3.48 9.46
C GLU A 136 7.16 -3.55 10.07
N LEU A 137 7.94 -2.47 9.96
CA LEU A 137 9.37 -2.41 10.31
C LEU A 137 9.70 -3.05 11.68
N ASP A 138 8.88 -2.82 12.70
CA ASP A 138 9.11 -3.36 14.05
C ASP A 138 8.92 -4.88 14.12
N ARG A 139 7.87 -5.38 13.46
CA ARG A 139 7.55 -6.82 13.36
C ARG A 139 8.55 -7.56 12.49
N LEU A 140 9.11 -6.86 11.50
CA LEU A 140 10.03 -7.40 10.51
C LEU A 140 11.50 -7.07 10.81
N SER A 141 11.84 -6.71 12.05
CA SER A 141 13.21 -6.37 12.45
C SER A 141 14.24 -7.50 12.22
N MET A 142 13.81 -8.76 12.10
CA MET A 142 14.68 -9.86 11.68
C MET A 142 15.24 -9.69 10.24
N MET A 143 14.63 -8.81 9.44
CA MET A 143 15.04 -8.48 8.07
C MET A 143 16.11 -7.39 8.01
N ASP A 144 16.37 -6.63 9.08
CA ASP A 144 17.24 -5.44 9.04
C ASP A 144 18.63 -5.75 8.45
N GLY A 145 19.21 -6.91 8.79
CA GLY A 145 20.51 -7.36 8.26
C GLY A 145 20.50 -7.86 6.81
N LEU A 146 19.32 -7.98 6.19
CA LEU A 146 19.10 -8.41 4.82
C LEU A 146 18.67 -7.27 3.90
N ILE A 147 18.60 -6.03 4.38
CA ILE A 147 18.17 -4.88 3.59
C ILE A 147 19.38 -3.98 3.31
N GLU A 148 19.63 -3.73 2.03
CA GLU A 148 20.67 -2.80 1.56
C GLU A 148 20.03 -1.53 1.02
N ARG A 149 20.64 -0.39 1.33
CA ARG A 149 20.18 0.94 0.93
C ARG A 149 21.37 1.82 0.58
N SER A 150 21.18 2.68 -0.40
CA SER A 150 22.13 3.71 -0.81
C SER A 150 21.61 5.12 -0.54
N ALA A 151 20.31 5.28 -0.25
CA ALA A 151 19.76 6.55 0.22
C ALA A 151 20.42 6.95 1.55
N GLY A 152 20.96 8.17 1.63
CA GLY A 152 21.66 8.67 2.82
C GLY A 152 20.75 9.07 4.00
N TYR A 153 19.47 8.71 3.95
CA TYR A 153 18.49 8.95 5.03
C TYR A 153 17.82 7.63 5.47
N GLY A 154 17.44 7.55 6.73
CA GLY A 154 16.67 6.43 7.28
C GLY A 154 15.19 6.47 6.86
N ILE A 155 14.53 5.31 6.84
CA ILE A 155 13.06 5.24 6.76
C ILE A 155 12.58 4.65 8.08
N ILE A 156 11.52 5.23 8.63
CA ILE A 156 10.85 4.77 9.85
C ILE A 156 9.34 4.69 9.60
N ASN A 157 8.63 3.84 10.34
CA ASN A 157 7.17 3.85 10.39
C ASN A 157 6.68 4.64 11.61
N ALA A 158 5.35 4.61 11.83
CA ALA A 158 4.72 5.31 12.95
C ALA A 158 5.20 4.81 14.34
N GLN A 159 5.37 3.51 14.53
CA GLN A 159 5.82 2.94 15.81
C GLN A 159 7.27 3.31 16.10
N ARG A 160 8.16 3.28 15.11
CA ARG A 160 9.54 3.77 15.28
C ARG A 160 9.60 5.26 15.60
N LEU A 161 8.69 6.07 15.03
CA LEU A 161 8.57 7.47 15.46
C LEU A 161 8.17 7.57 16.95
N CYS A 162 7.25 6.74 17.43
CA CYS A 162 6.91 6.64 18.86
C CYS A 162 8.12 6.28 19.74
N ASP A 163 8.86 5.24 19.35
CA ASP A 163 10.05 4.78 20.07
C ASP A 163 11.12 5.89 20.14
N MET A 164 11.36 6.58 19.01
CA MET A 164 12.33 7.66 18.92
C MET A 164 11.96 8.84 19.83
N ARG A 165 10.69 9.27 19.82
CA ARG A 165 10.21 10.38 20.67
C ARG A 165 10.29 10.09 22.16
N THR A 166 10.15 8.82 22.54
CA THR A 166 10.21 8.40 23.94
C THR A 166 11.66 8.29 24.43
N SER A 167 12.58 7.90 23.54
CA SER A 167 13.98 7.64 23.90
C SER A 167 14.88 8.87 23.85
N ARG A 168 14.63 9.83 22.96
CA ARG A 168 15.45 11.05 22.82
C ARG A 168 14.69 12.22 22.17
N PRO A 169 15.14 13.47 22.35
CA PRO A 169 14.62 14.59 21.59
C PRO A 169 14.81 14.39 20.08
N VAL A 170 13.74 14.60 19.31
CA VAL A 170 13.75 14.58 17.84
C VAL A 170 13.17 15.88 17.32
N PHE A 171 13.68 16.35 16.18
CA PHE A 171 13.08 17.47 15.46
C PHE A 171 12.12 16.94 14.40
N LEU A 172 10.84 17.29 14.52
CA LEU A 172 9.81 16.91 13.57
C LEU A 172 9.64 18.02 12.55
N LEU A 173 9.82 17.70 11.28
CA LEU A 173 9.79 18.64 10.17
C LEU A 173 8.64 18.27 9.23
N ASP A 174 7.54 19.03 9.25
CA ASP A 174 6.44 18.88 8.29
C ASP A 174 6.77 19.66 7.02
N VAL A 175 6.89 18.95 5.90
CA VAL A 175 7.30 19.52 4.59
C VAL A 175 6.17 19.64 3.59
N ARG A 176 4.92 19.44 4.03
CA ARG A 176 3.75 19.61 3.17
C ARG A 176 3.68 21.04 2.61
N ALA A 177 2.97 21.23 1.51
CA ALA A 177 2.71 22.57 0.98
C ALA A 177 1.91 23.42 1.99
N ASP A 178 2.13 24.74 1.99
CA ASP A 178 1.42 25.67 2.87
C ASP A 178 -0.11 25.56 2.74
N SER A 179 -0.62 25.27 1.53
CA SER A 179 -2.04 25.07 1.26
C SER A 179 -2.68 23.88 2.00
N LEU A 180 -1.87 22.91 2.45
CA LEU A 180 -2.33 21.74 3.20
C LEU A 180 -2.25 21.95 4.72
N VAL A 181 -1.43 22.90 5.19
CA VAL A 181 -1.18 23.11 6.62
C VAL A 181 -1.84 24.37 7.15
N ALA A 182 -1.89 25.45 6.37
CA ALA A 182 -2.45 26.73 6.78
C ALA A 182 -3.93 26.63 7.23
N PRO A 183 -4.38 27.46 8.18
CA PRO A 183 -5.79 27.53 8.56
C PRO A 183 -6.67 27.88 7.36
N GLY A 184 -7.80 27.19 7.20
CA GLY A 184 -8.73 27.44 6.09
C GLY A 184 -9.46 26.17 5.63
N LYS A 185 -10.25 26.30 4.56
CA LYS A 185 -10.94 25.16 3.95
C LYS A 185 -9.93 24.30 3.18
N LYS A 186 -9.64 23.12 3.72
CA LYS A 186 -8.76 22.11 3.12
C LYS A 186 -9.59 21.01 2.46
N PRO A 187 -9.02 20.25 1.51
CA PRO A 187 -9.59 18.97 1.11
C PRO A 187 -9.78 18.06 2.34
N GLU A 188 -10.87 17.30 2.36
CA GLU A 188 -11.26 16.52 3.54
C GLU A 188 -10.21 15.46 3.94
N TRP A 189 -9.53 14.87 2.96
CA TRP A 189 -8.45 13.91 3.20
C TRP A 189 -7.29 14.52 4.02
N VAL A 190 -7.02 15.82 3.87
CA VAL A 190 -5.98 16.52 4.64
C VAL A 190 -6.37 16.63 6.09
N SER A 191 -7.64 16.99 6.35
CA SER A 191 -8.21 17.04 7.70
C SER A 191 -8.18 15.66 8.36
N ALA A 192 -8.50 14.61 7.59
CA ALA A 192 -8.47 13.22 8.05
C ALA A 192 -7.05 12.76 8.40
N TYR A 193 -6.08 12.98 7.51
CA TYR A 193 -4.66 12.66 7.76
C TYR A 193 -4.07 13.44 8.93
N GLY A 194 -4.60 14.63 9.22
CA GLY A 194 -4.27 15.36 10.44
C GLY A 194 -2.85 15.92 10.46
N ALA A 195 -2.21 15.87 11.63
CA ALA A 195 -0.86 16.39 11.84
C ALA A 195 -0.15 15.66 13.00
N VAL A 196 1.19 15.65 12.94
CA VAL A 196 2.03 15.23 14.07
C VAL A 196 2.20 16.41 15.03
N LYS A 197 1.82 16.22 16.30
CA LYS A 197 1.91 17.22 17.36
C LYS A 197 3.35 17.62 17.62
N GLY A 198 3.62 18.92 17.58
CA GLY A 198 4.95 19.51 17.79
C GLY A 198 5.84 19.53 16.55
N ALA A 199 5.30 19.19 15.37
CA ALA A 199 6.03 19.35 14.12
C ALA A 199 6.21 20.82 13.75
N THR A 200 7.43 21.17 13.33
CA THR A 200 7.73 22.48 12.73
C THR A 200 7.40 22.41 11.25
N HIS A 201 6.51 23.30 10.79
CA HIS A 201 6.08 23.35 9.39
C HIS A 201 7.02 24.22 8.56
N ILE A 202 7.71 23.61 7.60
CA ILE A 202 8.53 24.28 6.59
C ILE A 202 8.27 23.56 5.26
N PRO A 203 7.49 24.14 4.34
CA PRO A 203 7.18 23.50 3.06
C PRO A 203 8.46 23.24 2.28
N ILE A 204 8.50 22.14 1.53
CA ILE A 204 9.72 21.68 0.84
C ILE A 204 10.36 22.76 -0.05
N GLU A 205 9.55 23.63 -0.65
CA GLU A 205 9.99 24.74 -1.51
C GLU A 205 10.83 25.77 -0.76
N ARG A 206 10.60 25.93 0.56
CA ARG A 206 11.33 26.87 1.43
C ARG A 206 12.42 26.19 2.25
N LEU A 207 12.61 24.87 2.12
CA LEU A 207 13.54 24.12 2.95
C LEU A 207 14.99 24.58 2.81
N LYS A 208 15.41 24.96 1.60
CA LYS A 208 16.77 25.45 1.34
C LYS A 208 17.07 26.75 2.10
N GLU A 209 16.08 27.64 2.21
CA GLU A 209 16.23 28.93 2.90
C GLU A 209 16.17 28.76 4.42
N ALA A 210 15.35 27.82 4.90
CA ALA A 210 15.20 27.53 6.31
C ALA A 210 16.32 26.64 6.89
N GLU A 211 17.12 26.00 6.03
CA GLU A 211 18.19 25.06 6.40
C GLU A 211 19.12 25.55 7.52
N PRO A 212 19.63 26.80 7.50
CA PRO A 212 20.53 27.30 8.56
C PRO A 212 19.89 27.35 9.95
N GLN A 213 18.55 27.30 10.04
CA GLN A 213 17.80 27.35 11.29
C GLN A 213 17.47 25.95 11.83
N LEU A 214 17.69 24.90 11.03
CA LEU A 214 17.38 23.53 11.43
C LEU A 214 18.43 22.99 12.41
N PRO A 215 18.01 22.20 13.42
CA PRO A 215 18.94 21.68 14.41
C PRO A 215 19.90 20.66 13.80
N ARG A 216 21.17 20.76 14.18
CA ARG A 216 22.25 19.84 13.78
C ARG A 216 22.63 18.85 14.90
N ASP A 217 22.06 19.02 16.10
CA ASP A 217 22.41 18.32 17.34
C ASP A 217 21.50 17.11 17.65
N ARG A 218 20.45 16.89 16.87
CA ARG A 218 19.45 15.84 17.09
C ARG A 218 18.89 15.31 15.76
N PRO A 219 18.24 14.14 15.76
CA PRO A 219 17.65 13.57 14.56
C PRO A 219 16.53 14.46 14.00
N ILE A 220 16.46 14.54 12.67
CA ILE A 220 15.33 15.15 11.96
C ILE A 220 14.46 14.03 11.42
N VAL A 221 13.18 14.03 11.80
CA VAL A 221 12.16 13.18 11.17
C VAL A 221 11.32 14.06 10.24
N VAL A 222 11.40 13.78 8.94
CA VAL A 222 10.67 14.48 7.90
C VAL A 222 9.30 13.83 7.72
N VAL A 223 8.26 14.65 7.80
CA VAL A 223 6.84 14.26 7.71
C VAL A 223 6.25 14.93 6.48
N GLY A 224 5.62 14.13 5.61
CA GLY A 224 4.83 14.60 4.48
C GLY A 224 3.40 14.06 4.57
N ALA A 225 2.55 14.41 3.60
CA ALA A 225 1.29 13.70 3.42
C ALA A 225 1.55 12.23 3.05
N TYR A 226 2.55 12.02 2.18
CA TYR A 226 3.04 10.75 1.68
C TYR A 226 4.59 10.71 1.74
N THR A 227 5.18 9.54 1.48
CA THR A 227 6.65 9.34 1.49
C THR A 227 7.40 10.26 0.51
N ALA A 228 6.79 10.60 -0.64
CA ALA A 228 7.50 11.21 -1.76
C ALA A 228 8.13 12.58 -1.42
N ASP A 229 7.38 13.48 -0.81
CA ASP A 229 7.87 14.83 -0.47
C ASP A 229 8.88 14.77 0.67
N ALA A 230 8.60 13.94 1.68
CA ALA A 230 9.51 13.74 2.79
C ALA A 230 10.86 13.16 2.34
N ALA A 231 10.87 12.22 1.39
CA ALA A 231 12.10 11.65 0.83
C ALA A 231 12.94 12.65 0.02
N LYS A 232 12.29 13.53 -0.76
CA LYS A 232 12.98 14.62 -1.47
C LYS A 232 13.62 15.60 -0.49
N ALA A 233 12.86 16.02 0.53
CA ALA A 233 13.35 16.90 1.59
C ALA A 233 14.51 16.26 2.37
N ALA A 234 14.38 14.98 2.75
CA ALA A 234 15.43 14.25 3.44
C ALA A 234 16.72 14.16 2.62
N SER A 235 16.61 13.87 1.32
CA SER A 235 17.76 13.86 0.39
C SER A 235 18.46 15.22 0.34
N ALA A 236 17.68 16.31 0.29
CA ALA A 236 18.22 17.66 0.30
C ALA A 236 18.96 17.97 1.61
N LEU A 237 18.41 17.59 2.76
CA LEU A 237 19.07 17.77 4.06
C LEU A 237 20.38 16.97 4.16
N VAL A 238 20.37 15.71 3.73
CA VAL A 238 21.59 14.88 3.71
C VAL A 238 22.67 15.52 2.82
N ALA A 239 22.30 16.05 1.65
CA ALA A 239 23.23 16.76 0.77
C ALA A 239 23.81 18.04 1.41
N GLN A 240 23.12 18.65 2.38
CA GLN A 240 23.60 19.77 3.18
C GLN A 240 24.34 19.32 4.46
N GLY A 241 24.66 18.03 4.59
CA GLY A 241 25.47 17.48 5.66
C GLY A 241 24.73 17.16 6.95
N PHE A 242 23.39 17.09 6.94
CA PHE A 242 22.65 16.55 8.08
C PHE A 242 22.88 15.04 8.19
N LYS A 243 23.23 14.56 9.39
CA LYS A 243 23.73 13.19 9.60
C LYS A 243 22.64 12.18 9.96
N GLU A 244 21.65 12.58 10.76
CA GLU A 244 20.56 11.72 11.21
C GLU A 244 19.22 12.26 10.70
N VAL A 245 18.91 11.93 9.45
CA VAL A 245 17.64 12.30 8.81
C VAL A 245 16.83 11.04 8.54
N HIS A 246 15.56 11.05 8.95
CA HIS A 246 14.63 9.95 8.77
C HIS A 246 13.37 10.42 8.06
N VAL A 247 12.81 9.57 7.20
CA VAL A 247 11.53 9.78 6.53
C VAL A 247 10.47 8.93 7.23
N LEU A 248 9.34 9.54 7.60
CA LEU A 248 8.17 8.80 8.02
C LEU A 248 7.52 8.14 6.79
N PHE A 249 7.60 6.82 6.71
CA PHE A 249 7.03 6.02 5.63
C PHE A 249 5.51 6.16 5.58
N ASN A 250 4.96 6.32 4.38
CA ASN A 250 3.58 6.74 4.08
C ASN A 250 3.17 8.08 4.70
N GLY A 251 4.07 8.81 5.37
CA GLY A 251 3.74 10.09 5.97
C GLY A 251 2.52 10.03 6.89
N LEU A 252 1.62 11.00 6.76
CA LEU A 252 0.40 11.07 7.56
C LEU A 252 -0.68 10.07 7.13
N GLU A 253 -0.62 9.54 5.89
CA GLU A 253 -1.45 8.39 5.48
C GLU A 253 -1.16 7.17 6.38
N GLY A 254 0.12 6.88 6.65
CA GLY A 254 0.50 5.82 7.56
C GLY A 254 0.05 6.07 9.01
N MET A 255 -0.02 7.33 9.42
CA MET A 255 -0.48 7.71 10.76
C MET A 255 -1.98 7.48 10.95
N ILE A 256 -2.82 7.74 9.95
CA ILE A 256 -4.25 7.46 10.04
C ILE A 256 -4.53 5.94 10.02
N ASP A 257 -3.77 5.18 9.23
CA ASP A 257 -3.95 3.74 9.02
C ASP A 257 -3.49 2.87 10.21
N VAL A 258 -2.38 3.21 10.86
CA VAL A 258 -1.83 2.40 11.96
C VAL A 258 -2.76 2.39 13.18
N SER A 259 -2.98 1.21 13.78
CA SER A 259 -3.81 1.09 14.97
C SER A 259 -3.06 1.40 16.26
N ASP A 260 -3.80 1.64 17.34
CA ASP A 260 -3.24 1.83 18.68
C ASP A 260 -2.46 0.59 19.17
N ALA A 261 -2.81 -0.61 18.70
CA ALA A 261 -2.11 -1.85 19.04
C ALA A 261 -0.71 -1.92 18.39
N HIS A 262 -0.54 -1.25 17.25
CA HIS A 262 0.73 -1.19 16.50
C HIS A 262 1.44 0.15 16.64
N CYS A 263 0.87 1.11 17.37
CA CYS A 263 1.42 2.44 17.60
C CYS A 263 0.83 3.04 18.89
N SER A 264 1.31 2.57 20.04
CA SER A 264 0.69 2.87 21.35
C SER A 264 0.69 4.35 21.71
N CYS A 265 1.69 5.11 21.24
CA CYS A 265 1.78 6.55 21.51
C CYS A 265 1.05 7.42 20.48
N LYS A 266 0.38 6.83 19.46
CA LYS A 266 -0.28 7.56 18.37
C LYS A 266 -1.14 8.72 18.87
N LYS A 267 -1.97 8.48 19.89
CA LYS A 267 -2.87 9.49 20.47
C LYS A 267 -2.14 10.69 21.07
N ASP A 268 -0.92 10.48 21.56
CA ASP A 268 -0.09 11.53 22.18
C ASP A 268 0.68 12.34 21.13
N ILE A 269 0.96 11.74 19.97
CA ILE A 269 1.83 12.33 18.95
C ILE A 269 1.10 12.80 17.70
N TRP A 270 -0.15 12.39 17.48
CA TRP A 270 -0.92 12.69 16.29
C TRP A 270 -2.36 13.08 16.64
N SER A 271 -2.94 13.92 15.79
CA SER A 271 -4.35 14.30 15.88
C SER A 271 -4.93 14.54 14.49
N SER A 272 -6.21 14.24 14.34
CA SER A 272 -7.03 14.50 13.17
C SER A 272 -8.16 15.45 13.54
N ASP A 273 -8.52 16.35 12.64
CA ASP A 273 -9.67 17.25 12.78
C ASP A 273 -10.95 16.67 12.14
N ALA A 274 -10.86 15.45 11.60
CA ALA A 274 -12.02 14.77 11.03
C ALA A 274 -13.04 14.41 12.12
N PRO A 275 -14.34 14.66 11.91
CA PRO A 275 -15.41 14.31 12.86
C PRO A 275 -15.79 12.82 12.83
N TYR A 276 -14.98 11.98 12.17
CA TYR A 276 -15.17 10.55 12.02
C TYR A 276 -13.86 9.83 12.31
N SER A 277 -13.94 8.52 12.56
CA SER A 277 -12.78 7.70 12.87
C SER A 277 -12.31 6.91 11.66
N ALA A 278 -11.10 6.34 11.76
CA ALA A 278 -10.52 5.47 10.75
C ALA A 278 -10.11 4.13 11.40
N MET A 279 -10.20 3.06 10.63
CA MET A 279 -9.89 1.71 11.07
C MET A 279 -9.07 0.98 10.01
N GLY A 280 -7.91 0.45 10.42
CA GLY A 280 -7.10 -0.48 9.64
C GLY A 280 -7.57 -1.93 9.73
N LEU A 281 -6.95 -2.80 8.94
CA LEU A 281 -7.35 -4.21 8.80
C LEU A 281 -7.16 -5.06 10.05
N ASP A 282 -6.21 -4.71 10.90
CA ASP A 282 -5.95 -5.43 12.16
C ASP A 282 -7.14 -5.40 13.12
N ARG A 283 -8.02 -4.39 12.97
CA ARG A 283 -9.25 -4.27 13.74
C ARG A 283 -10.45 -5.02 13.16
N LEU A 284 -10.34 -5.58 11.95
CA LEU A 284 -11.42 -6.39 11.37
C LEU A 284 -11.70 -7.66 12.19
N ASP A 285 -10.67 -8.26 12.78
CA ASP A 285 -10.80 -9.46 13.62
C ASP A 285 -11.40 -9.15 15.01
N THR A 286 -11.38 -7.88 15.42
CA THR A 286 -11.82 -7.43 16.75
C THR A 286 -13.28 -6.94 16.81
N VAL A 287 -14.25 -7.77 16.42
CA VAL A 287 -15.60 -7.71 17.05
C VAL A 287 -16.56 -6.57 16.59
N ALA A 288 -17.01 -6.49 15.33
CA ALA A 288 -18.24 -5.70 15.03
C ALA A 288 -18.94 -6.00 13.70
N LEU A 289 -18.20 -6.23 12.62
CA LEU A 289 -18.79 -6.35 11.28
C LEU A 289 -19.71 -7.57 11.16
N LEU A 290 -19.48 -8.58 12.00
CA LEU A 290 -20.24 -9.83 12.04
C LEU A 290 -21.33 -9.87 13.12
N SER A 291 -21.36 -8.93 14.08
CA SER A 291 -22.34 -8.93 15.18
C SER A 291 -23.67 -8.28 14.80
N GLY A 292 -23.73 -7.56 13.68
CA GLY A 292 -24.93 -6.84 13.22
C GLY A 292 -25.19 -5.52 13.95
N GLU A 293 -24.29 -5.11 14.85
CA GLU A 293 -24.40 -3.87 15.64
C GLU A 293 -23.98 -2.62 14.85
N GLN A 294 -23.35 -2.81 13.69
CA GLN A 294 -22.90 -1.74 12.80
C GLN A 294 -23.39 -2.01 11.38
N VAL A 295 -23.50 -0.95 10.59
CA VAL A 295 -23.86 -1.05 9.17
C VAL A 295 -22.66 -0.75 8.30
N MET A 296 -22.27 -1.74 7.51
CA MET A 296 -21.29 -1.57 6.43
C MET A 296 -21.95 -0.92 5.22
N ILE A 297 -21.32 0.12 4.68
CA ILE A 297 -21.77 0.79 3.46
C ILE A 297 -20.63 0.75 2.44
N ASP A 298 -20.85 0.03 1.34
CA ASP A 298 -19.98 0.09 0.16
C ASP A 298 -20.35 1.33 -0.65
N ILE A 299 -19.41 2.25 -0.76
CA ILE A 299 -19.62 3.57 -1.38
C ILE A 299 -19.12 3.63 -2.83
N ARG A 300 -18.56 2.53 -3.34
CA ARG A 300 -17.96 2.50 -4.67
C ARG A 300 -19.02 2.68 -5.76
N PRO A 301 -18.62 3.14 -6.96
CA PRO A 301 -19.50 3.16 -8.13
C PRO A 301 -20.17 1.80 -8.37
N LYS A 302 -21.37 1.84 -8.96
CA LYS A 302 -22.18 0.65 -9.20
C LYS A 302 -21.42 -0.40 -10.04
N GLU A 303 -20.65 0.05 -11.01
CA GLU A 303 -19.89 -0.81 -11.90
C GLU A 303 -18.81 -1.59 -11.15
N GLU A 304 -18.13 -0.97 -10.18
CA GLU A 304 -17.14 -1.65 -9.35
C GLU A 304 -17.79 -2.64 -8.35
N TYR A 305 -18.96 -2.28 -7.81
CA TYR A 305 -19.72 -3.12 -6.90
C TYR A 305 -20.30 -4.37 -7.58
N ASP A 306 -20.80 -4.20 -8.80
CA ASP A 306 -21.37 -5.29 -9.61
C ASP A 306 -20.29 -6.11 -10.35
N GLY A 307 -19.04 -5.62 -10.40
CA GLY A 307 -17.93 -6.28 -11.10
C GLY A 307 -17.95 -6.07 -12.61
N THR A 308 -18.54 -4.97 -13.08
CA THR A 308 -18.68 -4.61 -14.50
C THR A 308 -17.83 -3.41 -14.90
N ALA A 309 -16.92 -2.96 -14.04
CA ALA A 309 -16.01 -1.86 -14.36
C ALA A 309 -15.12 -2.23 -15.55
N LYS A 310 -14.90 -1.26 -16.44
CA LYS A 310 -14.05 -1.40 -17.64
C LYS A 310 -12.63 -1.84 -17.29
N ASP A 311 -12.09 -1.23 -16.24
CA ASP A 311 -10.76 -1.56 -15.73
C ASP A 311 -10.87 -2.75 -14.79
N ALA A 312 -10.40 -3.91 -15.25
CA ALA A 312 -10.55 -5.17 -14.55
C ALA A 312 -10.03 -5.18 -13.11
N TRP A 313 -9.02 -4.35 -12.79
CA TRP A 313 -8.46 -4.25 -11.44
C TRP A 313 -9.42 -3.62 -10.43
N MET A 314 -10.45 -2.89 -10.89
CA MET A 314 -11.49 -2.32 -10.03
C MET A 314 -12.55 -3.36 -9.62
N ASN A 315 -12.62 -4.50 -10.31
CA ASN A 315 -13.61 -5.56 -10.06
C ASN A 315 -13.14 -6.49 -8.93
N THR A 316 -13.05 -5.96 -7.70
CA THR A 316 -12.52 -6.69 -6.53
C THR A 316 -13.57 -7.47 -5.74
N GLY A 317 -14.80 -7.59 -6.24
CA GLY A 317 -15.91 -8.22 -5.55
C GLY A 317 -16.68 -7.24 -4.64
N ARG A 318 -17.36 -7.76 -3.62
CA ARG A 318 -18.16 -6.95 -2.67
C ARG A 318 -18.32 -7.63 -1.31
N PHE A 319 -18.41 -6.86 -0.23
CA PHE A 319 -18.72 -7.42 1.09
C PHE A 319 -20.14 -7.99 1.14
N ARG A 320 -20.30 -9.20 1.67
CA ARG A 320 -21.60 -9.90 1.73
C ARG A 320 -22.67 -9.15 2.52
N GLN A 321 -22.26 -8.47 3.59
CA GLN A 321 -23.16 -7.80 4.52
C GLN A 321 -23.25 -6.29 4.30
N ALA A 322 -22.50 -5.74 3.33
CA ALA A 322 -22.51 -4.32 3.06
C ALA A 322 -23.76 -3.90 2.28
N LYS A 323 -24.38 -2.80 2.70
CA LYS A 323 -25.36 -2.07 1.88
C LYS A 323 -24.61 -1.28 0.83
N HIS A 324 -25.09 -1.27 -0.41
CA HIS A 324 -24.50 -0.47 -1.48
C HIS A 324 -25.21 0.87 -1.63
N ILE A 325 -24.48 1.95 -1.33
CA ILE A 325 -24.93 3.33 -1.52
C ILE A 325 -23.75 4.11 -2.10
N PRO A 326 -23.69 4.32 -3.42
CA PRO A 326 -22.59 5.06 -4.06
C PRO A 326 -22.36 6.43 -3.41
N ALA A 327 -21.10 6.85 -3.32
CA ALA A 327 -20.72 8.15 -2.80
C ALA A 327 -21.48 9.31 -3.47
N SER A 328 -21.68 9.22 -4.79
CA SER A 328 -22.43 10.18 -5.61
C SER A 328 -23.92 10.30 -5.23
N GLU A 329 -24.51 9.25 -4.66
CA GLU A 329 -25.93 9.17 -4.30
C GLU A 329 -26.15 9.29 -2.79
N MET A 330 -25.08 9.44 -2.00
CA MET A 330 -25.14 9.30 -0.54
C MET A 330 -26.17 10.23 0.10
N ARG A 331 -26.18 11.51 -0.29
CA ARG A 331 -27.08 12.52 0.30
C ARG A 331 -28.56 12.18 0.07
N GLU A 332 -28.88 11.63 -1.09
CA GLU A 332 -30.26 11.35 -1.50
C GLU A 332 -30.74 10.00 -0.96
N ARG A 333 -29.86 8.99 -0.96
CA ARG A 333 -30.24 7.61 -0.64
C ARG A 333 -30.08 7.24 0.82
N ILE A 334 -29.21 7.92 1.58
CA ILE A 334 -29.02 7.56 2.99
C ILE A 334 -30.31 7.78 3.80
N ALA A 335 -31.07 8.83 3.51
CA ALA A 335 -32.32 9.14 4.22
C ALA A 335 -33.41 8.06 3.99
N SER A 336 -33.45 7.45 2.80
CA SER A 336 -34.41 6.40 2.44
C SER A 336 -33.90 4.98 2.73
N SER A 337 -32.65 4.82 3.20
CA SER A 337 -32.02 3.52 3.48
C SER A 337 -32.53 2.82 4.75
N GLY A 338 -33.30 3.54 5.58
CA GLY A 338 -33.77 3.08 6.88
C GLY A 338 -32.69 2.99 7.97
N ILE A 339 -31.47 3.47 7.69
CA ILE A 339 -30.38 3.52 8.67
C ILE A 339 -30.60 4.72 9.60
N THR A 340 -30.66 4.47 10.91
CA THR A 340 -30.80 5.55 11.90
C THR A 340 -29.44 6.16 12.25
N LYS A 341 -29.44 7.44 12.65
CA LYS A 341 -28.22 8.24 12.85
C LYS A 341 -27.30 7.77 13.99
N ASN A 342 -27.86 7.03 14.95
CA ASN A 342 -27.16 6.49 16.12
C ASN A 342 -26.54 5.10 15.88
N ILE A 343 -26.80 4.46 14.73
CA ILE A 343 -26.17 3.18 14.39
C ILE A 343 -24.77 3.47 13.86
N PRO A 344 -23.72 2.80 14.37
CA PRO A 344 -22.37 2.97 13.85
C PRO A 344 -22.26 2.53 12.38
N LEU A 345 -21.58 3.36 11.58
CA LEU A 345 -21.36 3.13 10.15
C LEU A 345 -19.89 2.81 9.88
N VAL A 346 -19.67 1.83 9.00
CA VAL A 346 -18.35 1.53 8.44
C VAL A 346 -18.40 1.71 6.93
N LEU A 347 -17.69 2.72 6.43
CA LEU A 347 -17.62 3.02 5.01
C LEU A 347 -16.50 2.24 4.35
N ILE A 348 -16.79 1.73 3.17
CA ILE A 348 -15.90 0.87 2.40
C ILE A 348 -15.79 1.46 0.99
N GLY A 349 -14.62 2.01 0.69
CA GLY A 349 -14.22 2.41 -0.64
C GLY A 349 -13.32 1.36 -1.30
N ARG A 350 -12.59 1.78 -2.34
CA ARG A 350 -11.53 0.94 -2.93
C ARG A 350 -10.34 0.82 -1.98
N GLY A 351 -9.95 1.95 -1.37
CA GLY A 351 -8.88 2.14 -0.41
C GLY A 351 -9.01 3.54 0.22
N LEU A 352 -7.90 4.16 0.60
CA LEU A 352 -7.89 5.58 0.98
C LEU A 352 -8.01 6.45 -0.27
N ASP A 353 -9.25 6.77 -0.64
CA ASP A 353 -9.58 7.69 -1.71
C ASP A 353 -10.38 8.90 -1.21
N GLU A 354 -10.39 9.97 -2.00
CA GLU A 354 -11.01 11.24 -1.63
C GLU A 354 -12.53 11.11 -1.42
N GLU A 355 -13.19 10.21 -2.14
CA GLU A 355 -14.64 9.95 -2.01
C GLU A 355 -14.98 9.34 -0.65
N LEU A 356 -14.12 8.48 -0.11
CA LEU A 356 -14.28 7.90 1.23
C LEU A 356 -14.29 8.96 2.32
N PHE A 357 -13.32 9.88 2.30
CA PHE A 357 -13.25 10.98 3.26
C PHE A 357 -14.44 11.95 3.12
N ASN A 358 -14.75 12.36 1.89
CA ASN A 358 -15.86 13.27 1.62
C ASN A 358 -17.21 12.67 2.02
N THR A 359 -17.40 11.38 1.80
CA THR A 359 -18.63 10.66 2.17
C THR A 359 -18.76 10.54 3.68
N ALA A 360 -17.66 10.27 4.39
CA ALA A 360 -17.64 10.28 5.85
C ALA A 360 -18.04 11.65 6.40
N ARG A 361 -17.50 12.73 5.83
CA ARG A 361 -17.88 14.12 6.17
C ARG A 361 -19.36 14.39 5.91
N ILE A 362 -19.88 13.98 4.75
CA ILE A 362 -21.30 14.14 4.40
C ILE A 362 -22.19 13.50 5.47
N LEU A 363 -21.86 12.29 5.91
CA LEU A 363 -22.65 11.58 6.92
C LEU A 363 -22.57 12.26 8.29
N THR A 364 -21.39 12.71 8.72
CA THR A 364 -21.26 13.47 9.96
C THR A 364 -22.02 14.80 9.91
N ASP A 365 -22.00 15.52 8.77
CA ASP A 365 -22.75 16.76 8.59
C ASP A 365 -24.27 16.54 8.58
N LEU A 366 -24.71 15.35 8.13
CA LEU A 366 -26.11 14.91 8.23
C LEU A 366 -26.49 14.44 9.64
N GLY A 367 -25.53 14.39 10.58
CA GLY A 367 -25.74 14.06 11.98
C GLY A 367 -25.62 12.57 12.32
N TYR A 368 -24.98 11.75 11.48
CA TYR A 368 -24.62 10.38 11.87
C TYR A 368 -23.52 10.43 12.93
N GLU A 369 -23.77 9.81 14.09
CA GLU A 369 -23.00 10.03 15.32
C GLU A 369 -21.69 9.25 15.36
N ALA A 370 -21.63 8.10 14.70
CA ALA A 370 -20.47 7.21 14.69
C ALA A 370 -20.16 6.74 13.26
N VAL A 371 -19.31 7.48 12.57
CA VAL A 371 -18.84 7.13 11.22
C VAL A 371 -17.38 6.68 11.29
N THR A 372 -17.08 5.55 10.66
CA THR A 372 -15.73 4.99 10.55
C THR A 372 -15.41 4.69 9.10
N ILE A 373 -14.21 5.04 8.64
CA ILE A 373 -13.71 4.62 7.33
C ILE A 373 -12.81 3.38 7.47
N LEU A 374 -12.99 2.39 6.60
CA LEU A 374 -12.06 1.27 6.46
C LEU A 374 -10.91 1.71 5.54
N THR A 375 -9.74 1.97 6.12
CA THR A 375 -8.65 2.69 5.44
C THR A 375 -8.15 1.94 4.21
N THR A 376 -7.96 0.63 4.31
CA THR A 376 -7.46 -0.16 3.18
C THR A 376 -8.54 -0.51 2.14
N GLY A 377 -9.80 -0.14 2.41
CA GLY A 377 -10.96 -0.47 1.58
C GLY A 377 -11.11 -1.97 1.30
N LEU A 378 -11.88 -2.29 0.25
CA LEU A 378 -12.07 -3.67 -0.17
C LEU A 378 -10.80 -4.30 -0.77
N TRP A 379 -9.95 -3.47 -1.41
CA TRP A 379 -8.72 -3.96 -2.01
C TRP A 379 -7.80 -4.60 -0.97
N GLY A 380 -7.56 -3.93 0.16
CA GLY A 380 -6.68 -4.44 1.21
C GLY A 380 -7.20 -5.72 1.85
N VAL A 381 -8.52 -5.83 2.06
CA VAL A 381 -9.16 -7.04 2.60
C VAL A 381 -8.88 -8.24 1.71
N ARG A 382 -9.16 -8.10 0.41
CA ARG A 382 -8.90 -9.14 -0.60
C ARG A 382 -7.41 -9.45 -0.68
N TRP A 383 -6.59 -8.41 -0.70
CA TRP A 383 -5.16 -8.58 -0.80
C TRP A 383 -4.64 -9.38 0.38
N GLU A 384 -4.90 -8.98 1.63
CA GLU A 384 -4.42 -9.71 2.81
C GLU A 384 -4.97 -11.13 2.89
N ALA A 385 -6.27 -11.34 2.60
CA ALA A 385 -6.90 -12.66 2.66
C ALA A 385 -6.19 -13.72 1.81
N HIS A 386 -5.76 -13.33 0.60
CA HIS A 386 -5.09 -14.23 -0.34
C HIS A 386 -3.57 -14.25 -0.20
N ASN A 387 -2.98 -13.38 0.62
CA ASN A 387 -1.54 -13.14 0.60
C ASN A 387 -0.84 -13.27 1.95
N LEU A 388 -1.56 -13.09 3.06
CA LEU A 388 -0.99 -13.15 4.38
C LEU A 388 -1.47 -14.39 5.14
N PRO A 389 -0.57 -15.12 5.84
CA PRO A 389 -0.96 -16.21 6.71
C PRO A 389 -2.00 -15.76 7.76
N GLY A 390 -2.98 -16.62 8.04
CA GLY A 390 -4.00 -16.36 9.08
C GLY A 390 -5.15 -15.43 8.66
N ARG A 391 -5.13 -14.87 7.44
CA ARG A 391 -6.16 -13.94 6.95
C ARG A 391 -7.16 -14.57 5.97
N SER A 392 -6.98 -15.83 5.58
CA SER A 392 -7.81 -16.49 4.56
C SER A 392 -9.30 -16.58 4.92
N ALA A 393 -9.65 -16.48 6.20
CA ALA A 393 -11.05 -16.45 6.64
C ALA A 393 -11.80 -15.20 6.13
N TRP A 394 -11.11 -14.10 5.85
CA TRP A 394 -11.72 -12.86 5.33
C TRP A 394 -12.30 -13.03 3.93
N ASP A 395 -11.83 -14.03 3.20
CA ASP A 395 -12.35 -14.35 1.87
C ASP A 395 -13.82 -14.80 1.93
N ALA A 396 -14.24 -15.38 3.07
CA ALA A 396 -15.64 -15.70 3.31
C ALA A 396 -16.53 -14.46 3.42
N TRP A 397 -15.98 -13.29 3.77
CA TRP A 397 -16.74 -12.05 3.93
C TRP A 397 -17.01 -11.34 2.61
N VAL A 398 -16.26 -11.68 1.57
CA VAL A 398 -16.35 -11.04 0.25
C VAL A 398 -16.96 -12.01 -0.76
N MET A 399 -17.94 -11.54 -1.52
CA MET A 399 -18.36 -12.23 -2.74
C MET A 399 -17.35 -11.90 -3.85
N PRO A 400 -16.88 -12.90 -4.62
CA PRO A 400 -16.05 -12.63 -5.79
C PRO A 400 -16.82 -11.74 -6.78
N PRO A 401 -16.11 -11.02 -7.67
CA PRO A 401 -16.75 -10.31 -8.76
C PRO A 401 -17.61 -11.29 -9.58
N VAL A 402 -18.76 -10.81 -10.07
CA VAL A 402 -19.59 -11.63 -10.97
C VAL A 402 -18.76 -11.87 -12.24
N PRO A 403 -18.58 -13.13 -12.69
CA PRO A 403 -17.91 -13.38 -13.96
C PRO A 403 -18.59 -12.56 -15.04
N SER A 404 -17.83 -11.77 -15.80
CA SER A 404 -18.36 -11.21 -17.05
C SER A 404 -18.94 -12.38 -17.85
N PRO A 405 -20.18 -12.30 -18.38
CA PRO A 405 -20.61 -13.29 -19.34
C PRO A 405 -19.55 -13.35 -20.42
N SER A 406 -19.01 -14.55 -20.67
CA SER A 406 -18.06 -14.78 -21.75
C SER A 406 -18.67 -14.23 -23.04
N PRO A 407 -17.95 -13.40 -23.81
CA PRO A 407 -18.44 -12.94 -25.10
C PRO A 407 -18.67 -14.11 -26.07
#